data_AF-A0A023BNK3-F1
#
_entry.id   AF-A0A023BNK3-F1
#
_cell.length_a   1.000
_cell.length_b   1.000
_cell.length_c   1.000
_cell.angle_alpha   90.00
_cell.angle_beta   90.00
_cell.angle_gamma   90.00
#
_symmetry.space_group_name_H-M   'P 1'
#
loop_
_entity.id
_entity.type
_entity.pdbx_description
1 polymer ?
#
loop_
_entity_poly.entity_id
_entity_poly.type
_entity_poly.pdbx_seq_one_letter_code
_entity_poly.pdbx_strand_id
1 'polypeptide(L)'
;MKKIIVDYKKLNNDILDLLVTKYPDGYEDEHIIKFKNAKNEIVECVEVETEDTLYLVKVSKRLVTAMEDFDETNDSKIEREQDLPGEPEIDED
;
A
#
# COMPACT_ATOMS: atom_id res chain seq x y z
N MET A 1 -16.13 -0.81 7.83
CA MET A 1 -15.09 -0.79 6.79
C MET A 1 -14.25 0.47 6.89
N LYS A 2 -12.95 0.30 7.14
CA LYS A 2 -11.99 1.41 7.20
C LYS A 2 -11.42 1.67 5.79
N LYS A 3 -11.16 2.92 5.44
CA LYS A 3 -10.48 3.29 4.19
C LYS A 3 -9.09 3.82 4.54
N ILE A 4 -8.05 3.18 4.04
CA ILE A 4 -6.66 3.55 4.30
C ILE A 4 -6.00 3.90 2.97
N ILE A 5 -5.50 5.14 2.87
CA ILE A 5 -4.69 5.55 1.71
C ILE A 5 -3.22 5.30 2.05
N VAL A 6 -2.57 4.48 1.23
CA VAL A 6 -1.17 4.10 1.41
C VAL A 6 -0.35 4.67 0.27
N ASP A 7 0.71 5.38 0.62
CA ASP A 7 1.68 5.92 -0.35
C ASP A 7 2.82 4.91 -0.53
N TYR A 8 3.52 4.92 -1.66
CA TYR A 8 4.62 3.96 -1.90
C TYR A 8 5.67 4.00 -0.78
N LYS A 9 5.90 5.17 -0.18
CA LYS A 9 6.84 5.36 0.95
C LYS A 9 6.42 4.66 2.24
N LYS A 10 5.12 4.41 2.39
CA LYS A 10 4.50 3.75 3.56
C LYS A 10 3.99 2.35 3.21
N LEU A 11 4.35 1.85 2.04
CA LEU A 11 3.93 0.56 1.55
C LEU A 11 4.73 -0.51 2.29
N ASN A 12 4.04 -1.41 2.98
CA ASN A 12 4.63 -2.54 3.69
C ASN A 12 4.55 -3.78 2.80
N ASN A 13 5.39 -4.78 3.06
CA ASN A 13 5.40 -6.03 2.28
C ASN A 13 4.02 -6.68 2.22
N ASP A 14 3.23 -6.66 3.28
CA ASP A 14 1.85 -7.17 3.26
C ASP A 14 0.96 -6.57 2.17
N ILE A 15 1.06 -5.25 1.94
CA ILE A 15 0.23 -4.57 0.93
C ILE A 15 0.75 -4.88 -0.48
N LEU A 16 2.06 -5.03 -0.62
CA LEU A 16 2.65 -5.42 -1.90
C LEU A 16 2.28 -6.87 -2.24
N ASP A 17 2.32 -7.77 -1.27
CA ASP A 17 1.90 -9.17 -1.39
C ASP A 17 0.43 -9.29 -1.77
N LEU A 18 -0.45 -8.48 -1.15
CA LEU A 18 -1.85 -8.39 -1.53
C LEU A 18 -2.05 -7.89 -2.97
N LEU A 19 -1.23 -6.92 -3.41
CA LEU A 19 -1.27 -6.43 -4.79
C LEU A 19 -0.83 -7.51 -5.77
N VAL A 20 0.28 -8.20 -5.51
CA VAL A 20 0.79 -9.28 -6.38
C VAL A 20 -0.16 -10.47 -6.39
N THR A 21 -0.74 -10.84 -5.24
CA THR A 21 -1.73 -11.93 -5.14
C THR A 21 -3.02 -11.59 -5.89
N LYS A 22 -3.49 -10.33 -5.82
CA LYS A 22 -4.73 -9.90 -6.48
C LYS A 22 -4.51 -9.62 -7.97
N TYR A 23 -3.33 -9.15 -8.34
CA TYR A 23 -2.94 -8.76 -9.69
C TYR A 23 -1.62 -9.46 -10.08
N PRO A 24 -1.62 -10.79 -10.25
CA PRO A 24 -0.41 -11.54 -10.59
C PRO A 24 0.13 -11.18 -11.98
N ASP A 25 -0.75 -10.80 -12.90
CA ASP A 25 -0.39 -10.29 -14.23
C ASP A 25 -0.14 -8.78 -14.26
N GLY A 26 -0.14 -8.13 -13.08
CA GLY A 26 -0.09 -6.68 -12.93
C GLY A 26 -1.45 -5.99 -13.04
N TYR A 27 -1.47 -4.68 -12.81
CA TYR A 27 -2.69 -3.86 -12.88
C TYR A 27 -2.69 -3.00 -14.15
N GLU A 28 -3.83 -3.01 -14.85
CA GLU A 28 -4.09 -2.12 -15.98
C GLU A 28 -4.74 -0.79 -15.56
N ASP A 29 -4.77 0.19 -16.46
CA ASP A 29 -5.39 1.50 -16.24
C ASP A 29 -6.86 1.40 -15.77
N GLU A 30 -7.56 0.33 -16.14
CA GLU A 30 -8.94 0.06 -15.72
C GLU A 30 -9.06 -0.19 -14.20
N HIS A 31 -7.99 -0.65 -13.56
CA HIS A 31 -7.91 -0.87 -12.12
C HIS A 31 -7.43 0.38 -11.35
N ILE A 32 -7.01 1.43 -12.07
CA ILE A 32 -6.49 2.65 -11.48
C ILE A 32 -7.64 3.66 -11.27
N ILE A 33 -7.92 3.95 -10.02
CA ILE A 33 -8.84 5.01 -9.60
C ILE A 33 -8.12 6.34 -9.64
N LYS A 34 -8.58 7.26 -10.50
CA LYS A 34 -8.05 8.62 -10.61
C LYS A 34 -9.03 9.61 -9.98
N PHE A 35 -8.58 10.32 -8.95
CA PHE A 35 -9.39 11.34 -8.28
C PHE A 35 -8.57 12.58 -7.96
N LYS A 36 -9.24 13.72 -7.79
CA LYS A 36 -8.58 14.94 -7.31
C LYS A 36 -8.64 15.00 -5.78
N ASN A 37 -7.50 15.21 -5.13
CA ASN A 37 -7.44 15.41 -3.69
C ASN A 37 -7.88 16.83 -3.30
N ALA A 38 -7.91 17.12 -2.00
CA ALA A 38 -8.27 18.44 -1.47
C ALA A 38 -7.33 19.58 -1.92
N LYS A 39 -6.14 19.26 -2.45
CA LYS A 39 -5.17 20.20 -3.03
C LYS A 39 -5.32 20.36 -4.54
N ASN A 40 -6.38 19.81 -5.12
CA ASN A 40 -6.63 19.83 -6.56
C ASN A 40 -5.59 19.05 -7.39
N GLU A 41 -4.80 18.20 -6.74
CA GLU A 41 -3.82 17.32 -7.39
C GLU A 41 -4.52 16.04 -7.86
N ILE A 42 -4.15 15.56 -9.04
CA ILE A 42 -4.61 14.26 -9.54
C ILE A 42 -3.85 13.17 -8.79
N VAL A 43 -4.59 12.31 -8.11
CA VAL A 43 -4.09 11.15 -7.40
C VAL A 43 -4.62 9.90 -8.09
N GLU A 44 -3.70 9.01 -8.41
CA GLU A 44 -3.96 7.72 -9.04
C GLU A 44 -3.71 6.64 -7.99
N CYS A 45 -4.68 5.76 -7.74
CA CYS A 45 -4.57 4.68 -6.77
C CYS A 45 -5.12 3.37 -7.32
N VAL A 46 -4.54 2.24 -6.93
CA VAL A 46 -5.15 0.90 -7.08
C VAL A 46 -5.89 0.57 -5.80
N GLU A 47 -7.10 0.00 -5.92
CA GLU A 47 -7.87 -0.46 -4.78
C GLU A 47 -7.62 -1.94 -4.47
N VAL A 48 -7.37 -2.22 -3.19
CA VAL A 48 -7.24 -3.58 -2.69
C VAL A 48 -8.12 -3.70 -1.46
N GLU A 49 -9.17 -4.51 -1.56
CA GLU A 49 -10.02 -4.82 -0.43
C GLU A 49 -9.46 -6.01 0.34
N THR A 50 -9.51 -5.90 1.67
CA THR A 50 -9.31 -6.99 2.62
C THR A 50 -10.60 -7.15 3.43
N GLU A 51 -10.67 -8.16 4.30
CA GLU A 51 -11.90 -8.50 5.04
C GLU A 51 -12.55 -7.32 5.78
N ASP A 52 -11.76 -6.38 6.32
CA ASP A 52 -12.25 -5.23 7.09
C ASP A 52 -11.85 -3.85 6.55
N THR A 53 -10.87 -3.82 5.64
CA THR A 53 -10.19 -2.59 5.24
C THR A 53 -10.04 -2.47 3.72
N LEU A 54 -10.41 -1.30 3.19
CA LEU A 54 -10.16 -0.92 1.80
C LEU A 54 -8.86 -0.11 1.73
N TYR A 55 -7.85 -0.68 1.10
CA TYR A 55 -6.56 -0.03 0.86
C TYR A 55 -6.56 0.65 -0.51
N LEU A 56 -6.22 1.94 -0.52
CA LEU A 56 -6.03 2.73 -1.74
C LEU A 56 -4.54 3.01 -1.87
N VAL A 57 -3.86 2.22 -2.69
CA VAL A 57 -2.42 2.30 -2.87
C VAL A 57 -2.11 3.28 -3.98
N LYS A 58 -1.42 4.38 -3.66
CA LYS A 58 -1.06 5.40 -4.65
C LYS A 58 -0.09 4.84 -5.69
N VAL A 59 -0.55 4.80 -6.92
CA VAL A 59 0.25 4.45 -8.08
C VAL A 59 1.10 5.66 -8.43
N SER A 60 2.39 5.42 -8.53
CA SER A 60 3.35 6.36 -9.10
C SER A 60 4.28 5.59 -10.01
N LYS A 61 5.05 6.27 -10.87
CA LYS A 61 6.04 5.62 -11.75
C LYS A 61 6.99 4.65 -11.02
N ARG A 62 7.19 4.82 -9.70
CA ARG A 62 8.03 3.96 -8.87
C ARG A 62 7.35 2.67 -8.41
N LEU A 63 6.03 2.62 -8.37
CA LEU A 63 5.29 1.42 -7.93
C LEU A 63 5.41 0.30 -8.95
N VAL A 64 5.28 0.62 -10.24
CA VAL A 64 5.46 -0.35 -11.35
C VAL A 64 6.82 -1.02 -11.23
N THR A 65 7.90 -0.22 -11.12
CA THR A 65 9.26 -0.73 -10.95
C THR A 65 9.43 -1.57 -9.68
N ALA A 66 8.81 -1.18 -8.55
CA ALA A 66 8.90 -1.94 -7.32
C ALA A 66 8.16 -3.28 -7.39
N MET A 67 7.08 -3.36 -8.18
CA MET A 67 6.31 -4.59 -8.37
C MET A 67 7.06 -5.56 -9.30
N GLU A 68 7.65 -5.04 -10.39
CA GLU A 68 8.54 -5.81 -11.28
C GLU A 68 9.79 -6.32 -10.52
N ASP A 69 10.41 -5.47 -9.70
CA ASP A 69 11.61 -5.83 -8.92
C ASP A 69 11.29 -6.81 -7.79
N PHE A 70 10.11 -6.72 -7.14
CA PHE A 70 9.70 -7.65 -6.09
C PHE A 70 9.40 -9.06 -6.63
N ASP A 71 8.94 -9.18 -7.88
CA ASP A 71 8.79 -10.47 -8.56
C ASP A 71 10.15 -11.15 -8.81
N GLU A 72 11.19 -10.37 -9.14
CA GLU A 72 12.56 -10.87 -9.33
C GLU A 72 13.36 -11.03 -8.02
N THR A 73 13.02 -10.31 -6.95
CA THR A 73 13.93 -10.06 -5.80
C THR A 73 13.37 -10.51 -4.44
N ASN A 74 12.76 -11.70 -4.35
CA ASN A 74 12.34 -12.28 -3.07
C ASN A 74 13.50 -12.65 -2.09
N ASP A 75 14.65 -11.96 -2.16
CA ASP A 75 15.84 -12.21 -1.35
C ASP A 75 16.44 -10.96 -0.67
N SER A 76 15.79 -9.78 -0.69
CA SER A 76 16.40 -8.59 -0.05
C SER A 76 15.43 -7.62 0.62
N LYS A 77 15.20 -7.87 1.91
CA LYS A 77 15.29 -6.88 3.00
C LYS A 77 14.47 -5.59 2.82
N ILE A 78 13.17 -5.65 3.13
CA ILE A 78 12.45 -4.47 3.61
C ILE A 78 12.31 -4.59 5.14
N GLU A 79 13.42 -4.37 5.84
CA GLU A 79 13.37 -3.94 7.24
C GLU A 79 12.87 -2.49 7.23
N ARG A 80 11.56 -2.29 7.33
CA ARG A 80 11.03 -1.00 7.76
C ARG A 80 10.39 -1.20 9.12
N GLU A 81 11.20 -0.90 10.13
CA GLU A 81 10.84 -0.67 11.53
C GLU A 81 9.43 -0.07 11.61
N GLN A 82 8.46 -0.88 12.00
CA GLN A 82 7.16 -0.40 12.43
C GLN A 82 7.35 0.17 13.83
N ASP A 83 7.61 1.47 13.87
CA ASP A 83 7.42 2.30 15.06
C ASP A 83 5.90 2.34 15.35
N LEU A 84 5.42 1.28 16.00
CA LEU A 84 4.15 1.28 16.71
C LEU A 84 4.31 2.27 17.87
N PRO A 85 3.52 3.37 17.95
CA PRO A 85 3.50 4.16 19.16
C PRO A 85 2.94 3.26 20.26
N GLY A 86 3.82 2.87 21.20
CA GLY A 86 3.46 2.08 22.37
C GLY A 86 2.26 2.73 23.07
N GLU A 87 1.23 1.94 23.29
CA GLU A 87 0.05 2.37 24.06
C GLU A 87 0.49 2.84 25.46
N PRO A 88 -0.13 3.90 25.99
CA PRO A 88 0.29 4.49 27.25
C PRO A 88 0.04 3.53 28.42
N GLU A 89 1.01 3.54 29.32
CA GLU A 89 1.07 2.87 30.63
C GLU A 89 -0.25 3.04 31.39
N ILE A 90 -0.92 1.91 31.70
CA ILE A 90 -1.99 1.87 32.70
C ILE A 90 -1.36 1.46 34.03
N ASP A 91 -1.17 2.46 34.90
CA ASP A 91 -0.96 2.27 36.33
C ASP A 91 -2.26 1.66 36.91
N GLU A 92 -2.17 0.44 37.44
CA GLU A 92 -3.21 -0.11 38.33
C GLU A 92 -2.58 -0.41 39.70
N ASP A 93 -3.20 0.20 40.71
CA ASP A 93 -2.96 0.30 42.16
C ASP A 93 -2.23 -0.86 42.88
#